data_AF-A0A2S6QP63-F1
#
_entry.id   AF-A0A2S6QP63-F1
#
_cell.length_a   1.000
_cell.length_b   1.000
_cell.length_c   1.000
_cell.angle_alpha   90.00
_cell.angle_beta   90.00
_cell.angle_gamma   90.00
#
_symmetry.space_group_name_H-M   'P 1'
#
loop_
_entity.id
_entity.type
_entity.pdbx_description
1 polymer ?
#
loop_
_entity_poly.entity_id
_entity_poly.type
_entity_poly.pdbx_seq_one_letter_code
_entity_poly.pdbx_strand_id
1 'polypeptide(L)' 'MLDQFHVPEDVAVFVDPEAMRSTVVDIFTALGMSGEHAQQSADVLAWC' A
#
# COMPACT_ATOMS: atom_id res chain seq x y z
N MET A 1 -6.66 -13.96 -11.33
CA MET A 1 -6.68 -12.50 -11.48
C MET A 1 -7.62 -12.19 -12.63
N LEU A 2 -8.65 -11.36 -12.42
CA LEU A 2 -9.60 -11.02 -13.49
C LEU A 2 -8.85 -10.22 -14.57
N ASP A 3 -9.17 -10.40 -15.86
CA ASP A 3 -8.48 -9.74 -16.99
C ASP A 3 -8.43 -8.20 -16.86
N GLN A 4 -9.40 -7.62 -16.15
CA GLN A 4 -9.46 -6.19 -15.83
C GLN A 4 -8.32 -5.67 -14.92
N PHE A 5 -7.56 -6.55 -14.28
CA PHE A 5 -6.43 -6.21 -13.41
C PHE A 5 -5.07 -6.57 -14.02
N HIS A 6 -5.03 -6.95 -15.29
CA HIS A 6 -3.77 -7.22 -15.98
C HIS A 6 -3.02 -5.91 -16.22
N VAL A 7 -1.88 -5.74 -15.54
CA VAL A 7 -0.96 -4.63 -15.78
C VAL A 7 0.01 -5.06 -16.89
N PRO A 8 0.08 -4.34 -18.03
CA PRO A 8 1.03 -4.66 -19.08
C PRO A 8 2.46 -4.62 -18.55
N GLU A 9 3.27 -5.64 -18.89
CA GLU A 9 4.63 -5.80 -18.33
C GLU A 9 5.56 -4.62 -18.68
N ASP A 10 5.33 -3.95 -19.81
CA ASP A 10 6.09 -2.80 -20.27
C ASP A 10 5.87 -1.54 -19.42
N VAL A 11 4.82 -1.51 -18.59
CA VAL A 11 4.52 -0.41 -17.66
C VAL A 11 4.44 -0.86 -16.20
N ALA A 12 4.64 -2.15 -15.93
CA ALA A 12 4.54 -2.69 -14.59
C ALA A 12 5.70 -2.19 -13.71
N VAL A 13 5.36 -1.69 -12.53
CA VAL A 13 6.33 -1.34 -11.49
C VAL A 13 6.14 -2.31 -10.32
N PHE A 14 7.16 -3.11 -10.06
CA PHE A 14 7.18 -4.04 -8.95
C PHE A 14 7.75 -3.34 -7.72
N VAL A 15 7.02 -3.41 -6.62
CA VAL A 15 7.44 -2.85 -5.33
C VAL A 15 7.45 -3.94 -4.29
N ASP A 16 8.36 -3.83 -3.34
CA ASP A 16 8.35 -4.69 -2.16
C ASP A 16 7.06 -4.42 -1.34
N PRO A 17 6.23 -5.43 -1.07
CA PRO A 17 4.99 -5.26 -0.32
C PRO A 17 5.18 -4.66 1.07
N GLU A 18 6.28 -4.98 1.76
CA GLU A 18 6.58 -4.43 3.08
C GLU A 18 6.99 -2.96 2.98
N ALA A 19 7.77 -2.60 1.97
CA ALA A 19 8.13 -1.21 1.71
C ALA A 19 6.91 -0.36 1.33
N MET A 20 6.01 -0.92 0.50
CA MET A 20 4.74 -0.28 0.16
C MET A 20 3.90 -0.02 1.41
N ARG A 21 3.74 -1.04 2.26
CA ARG A 21 3.00 -0.93 3.53
C ARG A 21 3.61 0.13 4.44
N SER A 22 4.92 0.09 4.67
CA SER A 22 5.62 1.07 5.52
C SER A 22 5.42 2.50 5.02
N THR A 23 5.51 2.71 3.71
CA THR A 23 5.31 4.02 3.09
C THR A 23 3.90 4.56 3.36
N VAL A 24 2.88 3.71 3.31
CA VAL A 24 1.49 4.11 3.60
C VAL A 24 1.32 4.47 5.09
N VAL A 25 1.94 3.73 6.01
CA VAL A 25 1.96 4.10 7.44
C VAL A 25 2.62 5.47 7.65
N ASP A 26 3.74 5.73 6.98
CA ASP A 26 4.46 7.00 7.08
C ASP A 26 3.62 8.16 6.56
N ILE A 27 2.90 7.97 5.45
CA ILE A 27 1.96 8.96 4.90
C ILE A 27 0.86 9.28 5.92
N PHE A 28 0.20 8.28 6.49
CA PHE A 28 -0.86 8.52 7.48
C PHE A 28 -0.33 9.19 8.74
N THR A 29 0.86 8.80 9.18
CA THR A 29 1.54 9.42 10.33
C THR A 29 1.85 10.90 10.03
N ALA A 30 2.37 11.21 8.84
CA ALA A 30 2.65 12.57 8.41
C ALA A 30 1.38 13.45 8.31
N LEU A 31 0.23 12.82 8.06
CA LEU A 31 -1.09 13.46 8.07
C LEU A 31 -1.69 13.61 9.48
N GLY A 32 -0.98 13.21 10.53
CA GLY A 32 -1.39 13.37 11.93
C GLY A 32 -2.24 12.23 12.49
N MET A 33 -2.31 11.10 11.79
CA MET A 33 -2.96 9.90 12.31
C MET A 33 -2.11 9.28 13.44
N SER A 34 -2.77 8.71 14.46
CA SER A 34 -2.05 7.96 15.49
C SER A 34 -1.41 6.71 14.90
N GLY A 35 -0.28 6.27 15.46
CA GLY A 35 0.47 5.11 14.93
C GLY A 35 -0.38 3.84 14.81
N GLU A 36 -1.26 3.59 15.79
CA GLU A 36 -2.20 2.46 15.77
C GLU A 36 -3.19 2.55 14.59
N HIS A 37 -3.81 3.71 14.40
CA HIS A 37 -4.76 3.92 13.31
C HIS A 37 -4.06 3.91 11.94
N ALA A 38 -2.83 4.44 11.85
CA ALA A 38 -2.03 4.45 10.63
C ALA A 38 -1.65 3.02 10.21
N GLN A 39 -1.21 2.20 11.16
CA GLN A 39 -0.91 0.78 10.92
C GLN A 39 -2.15 0.02 10.46
N GLN A 40 -3.26 0.13 11.19
CA GLN A 40 -4.51 -0.55 10.84
C GLN A 40 -5.03 -0.12 9.47
N SER A 41 -4.97 1.18 9.15
CA SER A 41 -5.43 1.70 7.85
C SER A 41 -4.52 1.23 6.70
N ALA A 42 -3.21 1.20 6.92
CA ALA A 42 -2.25 0.67 5.94
C ALA A 42 -2.45 -0.83 5.71
N ASP A 43 -2.75 -1.60 6.76
CA ASP A 43 -3.02 -3.04 6.66
C ASP A 43 -4.25 -3.34 5.80
N VAL A 44 -5.33 -2.57 5.95
CA VAL A 44 -6.53 -2.70 5.10
C VAL A 44 -6.22 -2.47 3.62
N LEU A 45 -5.33 -1.51 3.31
CA LEU A 45 -4.95 -1.19 1.93
C LEU A 45 -3.94 -2.20 1.34
N ALA A 46 -3.07 -2.78 2.17
CA ALA A 46 -2.05 -3.72 1.73
C ALA A 46 -2.56 -5.17 1.60
N TRP A 47 -3.63 -5.54 2.31
CA TRP A 47 -4.22 -6.88 2.30
C TRP A 47 -5.43 -7.04 1.36
N CYS A 48 -5.42 -6.37 0.20
CA CYS A 48 -6.40 -6.60 -0.88
C CYS A 48 -5.91 -7.62 -1.91
#